data_AF-A0A372UKN3-F1
#
_entry.id   AF-A0A372UKN3-F1
#
_cell.length_a   1.000
_cell.length_b   1.000
_cell.length_c   1.000
_cell.angle_alpha   90.00
_cell.angle_beta   90.00
_cell.angle_gamma   90.00
#
_symmetry.space_group_name_H-M   'P 1'
#
loop_
_entity.id
_entity.type
_entity.pdbx_description
1 polymer ?
#
loop_
_entity_poly.entity_id
_entity_poly.type
_entity_poly.pdbx_seq_one_letter_code
_entity_poly.pdbx_strand_id
1 'polypeptide(L)'
;MTAIITAILNVIWTLRNREAKWFRFCSLSFTVFTLCSFYAEAAHWILVEDWSALMDVVPITSNILWFLTVVSVAINSISLFTRRDR
;
A
#
# COMPACT_ATOMS: atom_id res chain seq x y z
N MET A 1 -14.32 -12.39 11.00
CA MET A 1 -13.99 -11.55 9.82
C MET A 1 -14.79 -10.24 9.78
N THR A 2 -16.09 -10.25 10.12
CA THR A 2 -16.98 -9.07 10.06
C THR A 2 -16.66 -7.96 11.07
N ALA A 3 -16.20 -8.29 12.29
CA ALA A 3 -15.89 -7.31 13.33
C ALA A 3 -14.71 -6.36 12.99
N ILE A 4 -13.72 -6.88 12.27
CA ILE A 4 -12.56 -6.09 11.84
C ILE A 4 -12.97 -5.11 10.74
N ILE A 5 -13.84 -5.55 9.83
CA ILE A 5 -14.35 -4.72 8.73
C ILE A 5 -15.22 -3.57 9.29
N THR A 6 -16.08 -3.83 10.27
CA THR A 6 -16.89 -2.77 10.91
C THR A 6 -16.04 -1.81 11.73
N ALA A 7 -15.00 -2.28 12.41
CA ALA A 7 -14.07 -1.40 13.12
C ALA A 7 -13.30 -0.47 12.16
N ILE A 8 -12.83 -1.00 11.04
CA ILE A 8 -12.14 -0.22 10.00
C ILE A 8 -13.07 0.81 9.39
N LEU A 9 -14.31 0.44 9.06
CA LEU A 9 -15.31 1.38 8.50
C LEU A 9 -15.67 2.50 9.48
N ASN A 10 -15.81 2.19 10.78
CA ASN A 10 -16.10 3.18 11.82
C ASN A 10 -14.96 4.20 11.99
N VAL A 11 -13.71 3.71 11.93
CA VAL A 11 -12.52 4.57 11.93
C VAL A 11 -12.51 5.45 10.68
N ILE A 12 -12.75 4.90 9.48
CA ILE A 12 -12.79 5.68 8.23
C ILE A 12 -13.87 6.79 8.28
N TRP A 13 -15.06 6.49 8.80
CA TRP A 13 -16.16 7.46 8.91
C TRP A 13 -15.87 8.58 9.91
N THR A 14 -15.19 8.25 11.02
CA THR A 14 -14.75 9.22 12.03
C THR A 14 -13.60 10.08 11.49
N LEU A 15 -12.73 9.48 10.69
CA LEU A 15 -11.65 10.18 10.02
C LEU A 15 -12.17 11.16 8.97
N ARG A 16 -13.39 10.89 8.41
CA ARG A 16 -14.13 11.64 7.37
C ARG A 16 -14.46 13.12 7.69
N ASN A 17 -13.93 13.67 8.78
CA ASN A 17 -14.10 15.07 9.19
C ASN A 17 -12.78 15.87 9.33
N ARG A 18 -11.60 15.27 9.11
CA ARG A 18 -10.25 15.91 9.22
C ARG A 18 -9.30 15.52 8.05
N GLU A 19 -9.81 14.63 7.21
CA GLU A 19 -9.49 14.09 5.88
C GLU A 19 -8.04 13.90 5.48
N ALA A 20 -7.42 14.92 4.90
CA ALA A 20 -6.35 14.66 3.94
C ALA A 20 -5.10 14.04 4.56
N LYS A 21 -4.79 14.33 5.83
CA LYS A 21 -3.61 13.75 6.51
C LYS A 21 -3.78 12.26 6.79
N TRP A 22 -4.96 11.87 7.26
CA TRP A 22 -5.25 10.48 7.60
C TRP A 22 -5.41 9.63 6.34
N PHE A 23 -6.04 10.15 5.29
CA PHE A 23 -6.08 9.46 4.00
C PHE A 23 -4.68 9.25 3.41
N ARG A 24 -3.76 10.21 3.56
CA ARG A 24 -2.37 10.03 3.11
C ARG A 24 -1.66 8.94 3.89
N PHE A 25 -1.79 8.96 5.21
CA PHE A 25 -1.21 7.94 6.07
C PHE A 25 -1.76 6.56 5.73
N CYS A 26 -3.09 6.42 5.58
CA CYS A 26 -3.72 5.17 5.18
C CYS A 26 -3.26 4.73 3.77
N SER A 27 -3.22 5.63 2.79
CA SER A 27 -2.77 5.33 1.42
C SER A 27 -1.33 4.80 1.39
N LEU A 28 -0.41 5.46 2.07
CA LEU A 28 0.98 5.01 2.18
C LEU A 28 1.09 3.70 2.96
N SER A 29 0.32 3.54 4.05
CA SER A 29 0.31 2.29 4.84
C SER A 29 -0.17 1.10 4.01
N PHE A 30 -1.24 1.26 3.22
CA PHE A 30 -1.70 0.23 2.30
C PHE A 30 -0.66 -0.08 1.21
N THR A 31 0.00 0.95 0.67
CA THR A 31 1.09 0.76 -0.31
C THR A 31 2.22 -0.10 0.28
N VAL A 32 2.62 0.18 1.53
CA VAL A 32 3.63 -0.62 2.25
C VAL A 32 3.13 -2.04 2.52
N PHE A 33 1.89 -2.22 2.96
CA PHE A 33 1.35 -3.56 3.20
C PHE A 33 1.29 -4.40 1.92
N THR A 34 0.96 -3.81 0.77
CA THR A 34 1.01 -4.52 -0.52
C THR A 34 2.43 -4.96 -0.87
N LEU A 35 3.44 -4.10 -0.63
CA LEU A 35 4.84 -4.48 -0.83
C LEU A 35 5.27 -5.61 0.12
N CYS A 36 4.89 -5.53 1.40
CA CYS A 36 5.18 -6.57 2.38
C CYS A 36 4.52 -7.90 2.02
N SER A 37 3.25 -7.90 1.59
CA SER A 37 2.55 -9.12 1.18
C SER A 37 3.17 -9.74 -0.05
N PHE A 38 3.54 -8.92 -1.05
CA PHE A 38 4.21 -9.42 -2.25
C PHE A 38 5.58 -10.02 -1.94
N TYR A 39 6.36 -9.38 -1.07
CA TYR A 39 7.66 -9.93 -0.65
C TYR A 39 7.51 -11.21 0.17
N ALA A 40 6.51 -11.29 1.05
CA ALA A 40 6.20 -12.51 1.79
C ALA A 40 5.81 -13.67 0.85
N GLU A 41 5.03 -13.39 -0.19
CA GLU A 41 4.66 -14.40 -1.20
C GLU A 41 5.88 -14.86 -2.00
N ALA A 42 6.73 -13.94 -2.45
CA ALA A 42 7.97 -14.28 -3.15
C ALA A 42 8.91 -15.13 -2.27
N ALA A 43 9.02 -14.80 -0.98
CA ALA A 43 9.78 -15.59 -0.02
C ALA A 43 9.16 -16.98 0.21
N HIS A 44 7.83 -17.08 0.21
CA HIS A 44 7.14 -18.36 0.29
C HIS A 44 7.44 -19.24 -0.93
N TRP A 45 7.39 -18.71 -2.15
CA TRP A 45 7.77 -19.47 -3.36
C TRP A 45 9.21 -19.96 -3.33
N ILE A 46 10.15 -19.17 -2.79
CA ILE A 46 11.53 -19.61 -2.58
C ILE A 46 11.58 -20.79 -1.58
N LEU A 47 10.82 -20.70 -0.49
CA LEU A 47 10.80 -21.73 0.55
C LEU A 47 10.23 -23.06 0.06
N VAL A 48 9.20 -23.02 -0.78
CA VAL A 48 8.58 -24.23 -1.37
C VAL A 48 9.20 -24.64 -2.70
N GLU A 49 10.29 -23.99 -3.11
CA GLU A 49 11.01 -24.22 -4.38
C GLU A 49 10.13 -24.08 -5.64
N ASP A 50 9.11 -23.22 -5.58
CA ASP A 50 8.25 -22.90 -6.73
C ASP A 50 8.89 -21.82 -7.61
N TRP A 51 9.98 -22.22 -8.28
CA TRP A 51 10.72 -21.35 -9.19
C TRP A 51 9.89 -20.89 -10.39
N SER A 52 8.92 -21.71 -10.82
CA SER A 52 8.03 -21.36 -11.94
C SER A 52 7.16 -20.16 -11.57
N ALA A 53 6.46 -20.22 -10.44
CA ALA A 53 5.65 -19.10 -9.96
C ALA A 53 6.50 -17.84 -9.72
N LEU A 54 7.70 -18.01 -9.14
CA LEU A 54 8.64 -16.91 -8.91
C LEU A 54 9.06 -16.22 -10.22
N MET A 55 9.45 -16.99 -11.25
CA MET A 55 9.88 -16.45 -12.54
C MET A 55 8.75 -15.82 -13.34
N ASP A 56 7.54 -16.37 -13.26
CA ASP A 56 6.40 -15.86 -14.02
C ASP A 56 5.81 -14.60 -13.39
N VAL A 57 5.73 -14.54 -12.07
CA VAL A 57 4.99 -13.48 -11.36
C VAL A 57 5.88 -12.34 -10.90
N VAL A 58 7.07 -12.63 -10.34
CA VAL A 58 7.90 -11.60 -9.69
C VAL A 58 8.35 -10.50 -10.65
N PRO A 59 8.88 -10.78 -11.85
CA PRO A 59 9.40 -9.74 -12.73
C PRO A 59 8.34 -8.71 -13.13
N ILE A 60 7.16 -9.18 -13.52
CA ILE A 60 6.06 -8.32 -13.98
C ILE A 60 5.48 -7.54 -12.78
N THR A 61 5.19 -8.25 -11.69
CA THR A 61 4.52 -7.66 -10.52
C THR A 61 5.43 -6.66 -9.80
N SER A 62 6.73 -6.95 -9.71
CA SER A 62 7.71 -6.02 -9.12
C SER A 62 7.79 -4.71 -9.89
N ASN A 63 7.80 -4.75 -11.23
CA ASN A 63 7.82 -3.55 -12.05
C ASN A 63 6.55 -2.70 -11.87
N ILE A 64 5.37 -3.35 -11.82
CA ILE A 64 4.10 -2.68 -11.56
C ILE A 64 4.08 -2.05 -10.17
N LEU A 65 4.47 -2.80 -9.14
CA LEU A 65 4.49 -2.32 -7.76
C LEU A 65 5.47 -1.17 -7.57
N TRP A 66 6.63 -1.21 -8.22
CA TRP A 66 7.58 -0.10 -8.18
C TRP A 66 6.97 1.17 -8.76
N PHE A 67 6.36 1.08 -9.96
CA PHE A 67 5.69 2.21 -10.58
C PHE A 67 4.56 2.78 -9.71
N LEU A 68 3.67 1.91 -9.19
CA LEU A 68 2.57 2.31 -8.32
C LEU A 68 3.06 2.93 -7.02
N THR A 69 4.16 2.43 -6.45
CA THR A 69 4.77 2.98 -5.23
C THR A 69 5.30 4.39 -5.48
N VAL A 70 6.02 4.61 -6.58
CA VAL A 70 6.53 5.93 -6.96
C VAL A 70 5.37 6.92 -7.14
N VAL A 71 4.32 6.52 -7.86
CA VAL A 71 3.11 7.34 -8.05
C VAL A 71 2.42 7.63 -6.71
N SER A 72 2.26 6.63 -5.85
CA SER A 72 1.65 6.79 -4.51
C SER A 72 2.45 7.79 -3.66
N VAL A 73 3.78 7.65 -3.60
CA VAL A 73 4.65 8.59 -2.89
C VAL A 73 4.54 9.99 -3.48
N ALA A 74 4.56 10.14 -4.80
CA ALA A 74 4.43 11.43 -5.47
C ALA A 74 3.11 12.13 -5.09
N ILE A 75 1.97 11.44 -5.28
CA ILE A 75 0.63 11.98 -4.97
C ILE A 75 0.52 12.38 -3.50
N ASN A 76 0.94 11.51 -2.59
CA ASN A 76 0.87 11.78 -1.16
C ASN A 76 1.82 12.92 -0.75
N SER A 77 2.93 13.12 -1.47
CA SER A 77 3.94 14.15 -1.18
C SER A 77 3.62 15.54 -1.77
N ILE A 78 2.88 15.66 -2.88
CA ILE A 78 2.51 16.96 -3.51
C ILE A 78 1.99 17.95 -2.45
N SER A 79 1.15 17.42 -1.58
CA SER A 79 0.49 18.18 -0.54
C SER A 79 1.35 18.63 0.65
N LEU A 80 2.56 18.07 0.81
CA LEU A 80 3.57 18.58 1.74
C LEU A 80 4.11 19.92 1.23
N PHE A 81 4.22 20.07 -0.09
CA PHE A 81 4.69 21.30 -0.72
C PHE A 81 3.59 22.36 -0.84
N THR A 82 2.32 21.95 -0.97
CA THR A 82 1.17 22.88 -0.99
C THR A 82 0.84 23.49 0.38
N ARG A 83 1.36 22.94 1.49
CA ARG A 83 1.01 23.37 2.86
C ARG A 83 1.91 24.46 3.45
N ARG A 84 2.79 25.09 2.64
CA ARG A 84 3.75 26.09 3.11
C ARG A 84 3.23 27.54 3.20
N ASP A 85 2.00 27.82 2.76
CA ASP A 85 1.47 29.20 2.68
C ASP A 85 0.25 29.48 3.58
N ARG A 86 0.25 29.06 4.85
CA ARG A 86 -0.65 29.60 5.88
C ARG A 86 0.00 29.65 7.25
#